data_AF-A0A958JKX5-F1
#
_entry.id   AF-A0A958JKX5-F1
#
_cell.length_a   1.000
_cell.length_b   1.000
_cell.length_c   1.000
_cell.angle_alpha   90.00
_cell.angle_beta   90.00
_cell.angle_gamma   90.00
#
_symmetry.space_group_name_H-M   'P 1'
#
loop_
_entity.id
_entity.type
_entity.pdbx_description
1 polymer ?
#
loop_
_entity_poly.entity_id
_entity_poly.type
_entity_poly.pdbx_seq_one_letter_code
_entity_poly.pdbx_strand_id
1 'polypeptide(L)'
;MSAMEKATLGGGCFWCVEAVFTQIRGVQAVVSGYMGGASEQQPTYQEVCTGQTGFAEVVEVEFDSSVLSYIDVLEIFMLSHDPTTLNRQGEDVGTQYRSVVFYHSETQKKEAQDVLQRMQDHFPQDIVTEISPAKIFFPAEDYHQNYYAQNPNQPYCAAVITPKLAAVRKKISDRLKS
;
A
#
# COMPACT_ATOMS: atom_id res chain seq x y z
N MET A 1 -7.88 1.85 26.03
CA MET A 1 -8.55 0.92 25.10
C MET A 1 -7.78 1.01 23.80
N SER A 2 -7.30 -0.09 23.24
CA SER A 2 -6.70 -0.11 21.91
C SER A 2 -7.80 0.18 20.89
N ALA A 3 -7.63 1.22 20.08
CA ALA A 3 -8.57 1.55 19.02
C ALA A 3 -7.98 1.05 17.70
N MET A 4 -8.46 -0.11 17.25
CA MET A 4 -8.03 -0.69 15.97
C MET A 4 -8.60 0.13 14.82
N GLU A 5 -7.74 0.49 13.87
CA GLU A 5 -8.11 1.22 12.65
C GLU A 5 -7.58 0.48 11.42
N LYS A 6 -8.20 0.74 10.26
CA LYS A 6 -7.84 0.16 8.97
C LYS A 6 -7.43 1.23 7.97
N ALA A 7 -6.39 0.96 7.20
CA ALA A 7 -6.00 1.73 6.01
C ALA A 7 -5.97 0.81 4.80
N THR A 8 -6.48 1.27 3.65
CA THR A 8 -6.38 0.51 2.39
C THR A 8 -5.57 1.29 1.37
N LEU A 9 -4.44 0.73 0.95
CA LEU A 9 -3.37 1.44 0.25
C LEU A 9 -2.91 0.66 -0.98
N GLY A 10 -2.85 1.30 -2.15
CA GLY A 10 -2.26 0.75 -3.38
C GLY A 10 -1.07 1.58 -3.82
N GLY A 11 0.07 0.97 -4.11
CA GLY A 11 1.33 1.68 -4.36
C GLY A 11 2.29 0.93 -5.29
N GLY A 12 1.73 0.19 -6.25
CA GLY A 12 2.45 -0.78 -7.07
C GLY A 12 2.18 -2.21 -6.61
N CYS A 13 3.13 -3.11 -6.86
CA CYS A 13 3.02 -4.51 -6.44
C CYS A 13 2.73 -4.63 -4.93
N PHE A 14 1.61 -5.25 -4.57
CA PHE A 14 1.18 -5.37 -3.17
C PHE A 14 2.18 -6.12 -2.27
N TRP A 15 3.05 -6.98 -2.81
CA TRP A 15 4.07 -7.71 -2.06
C TRP A 15 5.12 -6.76 -1.49
N CYS A 16 5.43 -5.69 -2.22
CA CYS A 16 6.32 -4.64 -1.74
C CYS A 16 5.70 -3.92 -0.54
N VAL A 17 4.43 -3.52 -0.68
CA VAL A 17 3.72 -2.71 0.32
C VAL A 17 3.45 -3.54 1.57
N GLU A 18 3.02 -4.79 1.40
CA GLU A 18 2.84 -5.77 2.48
C GLU A 18 4.12 -5.95 3.30
N ALA A 19 5.25 -6.18 2.62
CA ALA A 19 6.52 -6.43 3.29
C ALA A 19 7.02 -5.21 4.10
N VAL A 20 6.64 -3.98 3.70
CA VAL A 20 6.92 -2.76 4.47
C VAL A 20 6.07 -2.75 5.74
N PHE A 21 4.74 -2.86 5.61
CA PHE A 21 3.82 -2.68 6.74
C PHE A 21 3.91 -3.79 7.79
N THR A 22 4.22 -5.03 7.39
CA THR A 22 4.38 -6.15 8.34
C THR A 22 5.46 -5.90 9.40
N GLN A 23 6.43 -5.02 9.11
CA GLN A 23 7.56 -4.70 10.00
C GLN A 23 7.33 -3.46 10.88
N ILE A 24 6.20 -2.76 10.73
CA ILE A 24 5.95 -1.50 11.42
C ILE A 24 5.35 -1.74 12.80
N ARG A 25 5.89 -1.05 13.81
CA ARG A 25 5.35 -1.11 15.17
C ARG A 25 3.90 -0.58 15.19
N GLY A 26 3.00 -1.31 15.83
CA GLY A 26 1.57 -0.97 15.89
C GLY A 26 0.73 -1.64 14.81
N VAL A 27 1.33 -2.14 13.71
CA VAL A 27 0.61 -2.94 12.70
C VAL A 27 0.37 -4.36 13.22
N GLN A 28 -0.90 -4.75 13.23
CA GLN A 28 -1.39 -6.04 13.72
C GLN A 28 -1.61 -7.04 12.58
N ALA A 29 -2.17 -6.59 11.46
CA ALA A 29 -2.40 -7.43 10.29
C ALA A 29 -2.20 -6.64 9.00
N VAL A 30 -1.76 -7.34 7.95
CA VAL A 30 -1.68 -6.81 6.59
C VAL A 30 -2.22 -7.88 5.64
N VAL A 31 -3.20 -7.52 4.80
CA VAL A 31 -3.82 -8.43 3.85
C VAL A 31 -3.70 -7.85 2.45
N SER A 32 -3.07 -8.58 1.55
CA SER A 32 -2.97 -8.23 0.13
C SER A 32 -4.30 -8.52 -0.59
N GLY A 33 -4.72 -7.65 -1.48
CA GLY A 33 -5.99 -7.80 -2.18
C GLY A 33 -6.24 -6.81 -3.30
N TYR A 34 -7.49 -6.75 -3.73
CA TYR A 34 -7.96 -5.97 -4.87
C TYR A 34 -9.10 -5.04 -4.44
N MET A 35 -9.02 -3.75 -4.81
CA MET A 35 -10.09 -2.78 -4.55
C MET A 35 -10.20 -1.75 -5.68
N GLY A 36 -11.37 -1.13 -5.82
CA GLY A 36 -11.58 0.03 -6.70
C GLY A 36 -12.08 -0.32 -8.10
N GLY A 37 -12.20 -1.61 -8.43
CA GLY A 37 -12.69 -2.10 -9.71
C GLY A 37 -14.13 -1.69 -10.04
N ALA A 38 -14.51 -1.96 -11.29
CA ALA A 38 -15.85 -1.68 -11.80
C ALA A 38 -16.87 -2.76 -11.43
N SER A 39 -16.41 -3.96 -11.05
CA SER A 39 -17.24 -5.11 -10.72
C SER A 39 -17.44 -5.25 -9.20
N GLU A 40 -18.61 -5.74 -8.81
CA GLU A 40 -18.90 -6.19 -7.43
C GLU A 40 -18.55 -7.67 -7.21
N GLN A 41 -18.01 -8.35 -8.22
CA GLN A 41 -17.55 -9.73 -8.14
C GLN A 41 -16.04 -9.78 -7.85
N GLN A 42 -15.62 -10.78 -7.09
CA GLN A 42 -14.21 -11.02 -6.78
C GLN A 42 -13.45 -11.35 -8.07
N PRO A 43 -12.45 -10.54 -8.46
CA PRO A 43 -11.61 -10.86 -9.60
C PRO A 43 -10.59 -11.94 -9.23
N THR A 44 -10.14 -12.70 -10.21
CA THR A 44 -8.92 -13.51 -10.13
C THR A 44 -7.69 -12.64 -10.36
N TYR A 45 -6.52 -13.06 -9.86
CA TYR A 45 -5.26 -12.38 -10.14
C TYR A 45 -5.04 -12.17 -11.66
N GLN A 46 -5.34 -13.20 -12.46
CA GLN A 46 -5.18 -13.17 -13.92
C GLN A 46 -6.04 -12.08 -14.58
N GLU A 47 -7.27 -11.88 -14.12
CA GLU A 47 -8.15 -10.83 -14.62
C GLU A 47 -7.60 -9.44 -14.24
N VAL A 48 -7.10 -9.27 -13.02
CA VAL A 48 -6.47 -8.01 -12.59
C VAL A 48 -5.22 -7.70 -13.41
N CYS A 49 -4.38 -8.70 -13.71
CA CYS A 49 -3.19 -8.53 -14.54
C CYS A 49 -3.49 -8.02 -15.97
N THR A 50 -4.73 -8.16 -16.47
CA THR A 50 -5.11 -7.59 -17.77
C THR A 50 -5.19 -6.05 -17.76
N GLY A 51 -5.32 -5.43 -16.58
CA GLY A 51 -5.53 -4.00 -16.40
C GLY A 51 -6.93 -3.49 -16.79
N GLN A 52 -7.83 -4.37 -17.23
CA GLN A 52 -9.15 -3.98 -17.75
C GLN A 52 -10.25 -3.95 -16.69
N THR A 53 -10.03 -4.56 -15.53
CA THR A 53 -11.04 -4.69 -14.46
C THR A 53 -11.21 -3.40 -13.63
N GLY A 54 -10.21 -2.51 -13.68
CA GLY A 54 -10.13 -1.30 -12.87
C GLY A 54 -9.69 -1.51 -11.41
N PHE A 55 -9.48 -2.76 -10.99
CA PHE A 55 -8.97 -3.05 -9.65
C PHE A 55 -7.52 -2.58 -9.51
N ALA A 56 -7.19 -1.97 -8.37
CA ALA A 56 -5.82 -1.79 -7.89
C ALA A 56 -5.40 -3.01 -7.08
N GLU A 57 -4.13 -3.40 -7.18
CA GLU A 57 -3.46 -4.14 -6.12
C GLU A 57 -3.32 -3.22 -4.91
N VAL A 58 -3.84 -3.67 -3.76
CA VAL A 58 -3.83 -2.91 -2.51
C VAL A 58 -3.47 -3.82 -1.35
N VAL A 59 -3.11 -3.21 -0.23
CA VAL A 59 -3.06 -3.86 1.08
C VAL A 59 -4.07 -3.22 2.02
N GLU A 60 -4.78 -4.04 2.79
CA GLU A 60 -5.52 -3.60 3.97
C GLU A 60 -4.59 -3.76 5.19
N VAL A 61 -4.25 -2.65 5.83
CA VAL A 61 -3.39 -2.58 7.02
C VAL A 61 -4.28 -2.34 8.22
N GLU A 62 -4.29 -3.28 9.15
CA GLU A 62 -4.93 -3.12 10.45
C GLU A 62 -3.87 -2.74 11.51
N PHE A 63 -4.08 -1.63 12.21
CA PHE A 63 -3.12 -1.08 13.15
C PHE A 63 -3.79 -0.55 14.42
N ASP A 64 -3.05 -0.57 15.53
CA ASP A 64 -3.48 0.02 16.79
C ASP A 64 -3.21 1.53 16.77
N SER A 65 -4.27 2.33 16.68
CA SER A 65 -4.16 3.80 16.60
C SER A 65 -3.61 4.45 17.88
N SER A 66 -3.48 3.70 18.98
CA SER A 66 -2.77 4.17 20.18
C SER A 66 -1.25 4.06 20.07
N VAL A 67 -0.74 3.33 19.08
CA VAL A 67 0.70 3.10 18.85
C VAL A 67 1.16 3.74 17.54
N LEU A 68 0.34 3.70 16.50
CA LEU A 68 0.66 4.20 15.16
C LEU A 68 -0.52 5.02 14.63
N SER A 69 -0.33 6.30 14.30
CA SER A 69 -1.44 7.10 13.76
C SER A 69 -1.70 6.81 12.28
N TYR A 70 -2.92 7.09 11.79
CA TYR A 70 -3.22 7.01 10.37
C TYR A 70 -2.32 7.93 9.52
N ILE A 71 -1.97 9.11 10.06
CA ILE A 71 -0.98 10.02 9.45
C ILE A 71 0.38 9.33 9.29
N ASP A 72 0.85 8.63 10.31
CA ASP A 72 2.13 7.89 10.23
C ASP A 72 2.08 6.78 9.19
N VAL A 73 0.95 6.06 9.10
CA VAL A 73 0.71 5.04 8.08
C VAL A 73 0.82 5.64 6.68
N LEU A 74 0.20 6.80 6.44
CA LEU A 74 0.26 7.49 5.16
C LEU A 74 1.67 8.00 4.84
N GLU A 75 2.40 8.56 5.80
CA GLU A 75 3.78 8.99 5.59
C GLU A 75 4.69 7.82 5.23
N ILE A 76 4.55 6.68 5.94
CA ILE A 76 5.28 5.44 5.61
C ILE A 76 4.92 4.98 4.19
N PHE A 77 3.64 4.99 3.84
CA PHE A 77 3.16 4.62 2.50
C PHE A 77 3.78 5.51 1.41
N MET A 78 3.74 6.83 1.55
CA MET A 78 4.30 7.77 0.59
C MET A 78 5.82 7.61 0.44
N LEU A 79 6.54 7.29 1.52
CA LEU A 79 7.98 7.01 1.47
C LEU A 79 8.32 5.62 0.92
N SER A 80 7.33 4.72 0.85
CA SER A 80 7.51 3.33 0.45
C SER A 80 7.49 3.10 -1.05
N HIS A 81 7.00 4.03 -1.86
CA HIS A 81 6.90 3.88 -3.31
C HIS A 81 7.14 5.24 -4.00
N ASP A 82 7.15 5.26 -5.33
CA ASP A 82 7.10 6.52 -6.09
C ASP A 82 5.63 6.95 -6.31
N PRO A 83 5.15 8.02 -5.65
CA PRO A 83 3.77 8.49 -5.77
C PRO A 83 3.57 9.47 -6.94
N THR A 84 4.60 9.76 -7.75
CA THR A 84 4.51 10.72 -8.87
C THR A 84 4.30 10.02 -10.22
N THR A 85 4.36 8.69 -10.25
CA THR A 85 4.18 7.89 -11.47
C THR A 85 2.75 7.38 -11.62
N LEU A 86 2.02 7.95 -12.59
CA LEU A 86 0.64 7.54 -12.88
C LEU A 86 0.59 6.10 -13.43
N ASN A 87 -0.22 5.25 -12.81
CA ASN A 87 -0.46 3.85 -13.24
C ASN A 87 0.85 3.05 -13.44
N ARG A 88 1.85 3.27 -12.57
CA ARG A 88 3.15 2.62 -12.66
C ARG A 88 3.85 2.62 -11.32
N GLN A 89 4.67 1.59 -11.07
CA GLN A 89 5.69 1.60 -10.04
C GLN A 89 6.96 0.91 -10.54
N GLY A 90 8.01 1.68 -10.85
CA GLY A 90 9.20 1.13 -11.52
C GLY A 90 8.83 0.47 -12.85
N GLU A 91 9.17 -0.82 -12.98
CA GLU A 91 8.86 -1.64 -14.18
C GLU A 91 7.44 -2.22 -14.17
N ASP A 92 6.71 -2.13 -13.05
CA ASP A 92 5.33 -2.60 -12.95
C ASP A 92 4.38 -1.54 -13.53
N VAL A 93 3.89 -1.76 -14.77
CA VAL A 93 3.08 -0.79 -15.52
C VAL A 93 1.63 -1.27 -15.67
N GLY A 94 0.68 -0.42 -15.26
CA GLY A 94 -0.74 -0.70 -15.38
C GLY A 94 -1.58 -0.01 -14.31
N THR A 95 -2.89 0.11 -14.57
CA THR A 95 -3.86 0.72 -13.64
C THR A 95 -3.97 -0.03 -12.32
N GLN A 96 -3.62 -1.32 -12.32
CA GLN A 96 -3.55 -2.15 -11.11
C GLN A 96 -2.40 -1.73 -10.17
N TYR A 97 -1.38 -1.04 -10.69
CA TYR A 97 -0.21 -0.59 -9.93
C TYR A 97 -0.26 0.90 -9.56
N ARG A 98 -1.41 1.55 -9.76
CA ARG A 98 -1.56 2.97 -9.44
C ARG A 98 -1.39 3.26 -7.95
N SER A 99 -0.89 4.44 -7.64
CA SER A 99 -0.88 4.97 -6.28
C SER A 99 -2.29 5.42 -5.87
N VAL A 100 -2.85 4.85 -4.81
CA VAL A 100 -4.20 5.16 -4.32
C VAL A 100 -4.32 4.94 -2.81
N VAL A 101 -5.02 5.86 -2.14
CA VAL A 101 -5.48 5.75 -0.76
C VAL A 101 -7.00 5.61 -0.78
N PHE A 102 -7.50 4.47 -0.32
CA PHE A 102 -8.92 4.23 -0.16
C PHE A 102 -9.36 4.57 1.27
N TYR A 103 -10.09 5.67 1.43
CA TYR A 103 -10.52 6.16 2.75
C TYR A 103 -11.80 5.47 3.23
N HIS A 104 -11.84 5.15 4.52
CA HIS A 104 -12.98 4.51 5.19
C HIS A 104 -13.84 5.52 5.99
N SER A 105 -13.40 6.77 6.10
CA SER A 105 -14.14 7.86 6.74
C SER A 105 -13.75 9.23 6.16
N GLU A 106 -14.58 10.25 6.39
CA GLU A 106 -14.24 11.62 6.00
C GLU A 106 -13.02 12.17 6.78
N THR A 107 -12.76 11.68 7.99
CA THR A 107 -11.54 12.00 8.73
C THR A 107 -10.31 11.49 7.99
N GLN A 108 -10.31 10.21 7.59
CA GLN A 108 -9.21 9.63 6.82
C GLN A 108 -9.00 10.33 5.47
N LYS A 109 -10.09 10.72 4.80
CA LYS A 109 -10.01 11.50 3.55
C LYS A 109 -9.26 12.81 3.77
N LYS A 110 -9.62 13.56 4.82
CA LYS A 110 -8.98 14.83 5.15
C LYS A 110 -7.52 14.63 5.52
N GLU A 111 -7.22 13.66 6.37
CA GLU A 111 -5.84 13.35 6.77
C GLU A 111 -4.98 12.91 5.57
N ALA A 112 -5.55 12.13 4.63
CA ALA A 112 -4.88 11.78 3.38
C ALA A 112 -4.56 13.01 2.53
N GLN A 113 -5.51 13.93 2.36
CA GLN A 113 -5.29 15.18 1.63
C GLN A 113 -4.18 16.02 2.28
N ASP A 114 -4.23 16.18 3.61
CA ASP A 114 -3.26 16.95 4.36
C ASP A 114 -1.85 16.33 4.28
N VAL A 115 -1.73 14.99 4.36
CA VAL A 115 -0.44 14.29 4.23
C VAL A 115 0.13 14.45 2.83
N LEU A 116 -0.65 14.20 1.78
CA LEU A 116 -0.19 14.33 0.40
C LEU A 116 0.31 15.76 0.12
N GLN A 117 -0.41 16.78 0.60
CA GLN A 117 0.01 18.17 0.49
C GLN A 117 1.32 18.44 1.23
N ARG A 118 1.47 17.99 2.49
CA ARG A 118 2.73 18.16 3.25
C ARG A 118 3.91 17.43 2.64
N MET A 119 3.65 16.30 1.98
CA MET A 119 4.68 15.46 1.40
C MET A 119 5.11 15.92 0.01
N GLN A 120 4.37 16.80 -0.66
CA GLN A 120 4.69 17.27 -2.02
C GLN A 120 6.14 17.77 -2.16
N ASP A 121 6.64 18.54 -1.19
CA ASP A 121 8.01 19.10 -1.21
C ASP A 121 9.11 18.02 -1.12
N HIS A 122 8.76 16.79 -0.76
CA HIS A 122 9.69 15.65 -0.72
C HIS A 122 9.85 14.97 -2.09
N PHE A 123 9.03 15.33 -3.07
CA PHE A 123 9.03 14.73 -4.40
C PHE A 123 9.34 15.77 -5.47
N PRO A 124 10.19 15.41 -6.46
CA PRO A 124 10.58 16.34 -7.53
C PRO A 124 9.47 16.60 -8.55
N GLN A 125 8.41 15.80 -8.52
CA GLN A 125 7.27 15.85 -9.41
C GLN A 125 5.98 15.87 -8.59
N ASP A 126 4.89 16.32 -9.21
CA ASP A 126 3.58 16.35 -8.57
C ASP A 126 3.14 14.95 -8.14
N ILE A 127 2.63 14.84 -6.92
CA ILE A 127 2.03 13.61 -6.41
C ILE A 127 0.74 13.35 -7.19
N VAL A 128 0.62 12.14 -7.76
CA VAL A 128 -0.56 11.70 -8.51
C VAL A 128 -1.37 10.64 -7.78
N THR A 129 -1.07 10.41 -6.50
CA THR A 129 -1.80 9.48 -5.63
C THR A 129 -3.29 9.83 -5.58
N GLU A 130 -4.12 8.88 -5.96
CA GLU A 130 -5.58 8.98 -5.92
C GLU A 130 -6.07 8.92 -4.47
N ILE A 131 -7.05 9.76 -4.09
CA ILE A 131 -7.79 9.63 -2.83
C ILE A 131 -9.24 9.30 -3.18
N SER A 132 -9.66 8.08 -2.88
CA SER A 132 -10.97 7.56 -3.26
C SER A 132 -11.70 6.89 -2.10
N PRO A 133 -13.04 6.89 -2.08
CA PRO A 133 -13.78 6.17 -1.05
C PRO A 133 -13.51 4.67 -1.17
N ALA A 134 -13.34 3.99 -0.03
CA ALA A 134 -13.22 2.55 0.01
C ALA A 134 -14.45 1.87 -0.63
N LYS A 135 -14.18 0.87 -1.45
CA LYS A 135 -15.20 -0.02 -2.04
C LYS A 135 -15.09 -1.41 -1.41
N ILE A 136 -15.75 -2.41 -2.00
CA ILE A 136 -15.59 -3.80 -1.60
C ILE A 136 -14.11 -4.19 -1.74
N PHE A 137 -13.53 -4.69 -0.66
CA PHE A 137 -12.21 -5.29 -0.64
C PHE A 137 -12.33 -6.77 -0.98
N PHE A 138 -11.54 -7.23 -1.95
CA PHE A 138 -11.41 -8.65 -2.27
C PHE A 138 -10.02 -9.14 -1.85
N PRO A 139 -9.90 -9.98 -0.81
CA PRO A 139 -8.63 -10.60 -0.48
C PRO A 139 -8.05 -11.34 -1.68
N ALA A 140 -6.76 -11.15 -1.94
CA ALA A 140 -6.04 -11.93 -2.93
C ALA A 140 -5.87 -13.37 -2.43
N GLU A 141 -5.59 -14.27 -3.37
CA GLU A 141 -5.39 -15.69 -3.11
C GLU A 141 -4.29 -15.93 -2.06
N ASP A 142 -4.40 -17.00 -1.28
CA ASP A 142 -3.50 -17.29 -0.14
C ASP A 142 -2.02 -17.28 -0.50
N TYR A 143 -1.67 -17.66 -1.73
CA TYR A 143 -0.29 -17.69 -2.20
C TYR A 143 0.30 -16.28 -2.40
N HIS A 144 -0.51 -15.22 -2.43
CA HIS A 144 -0.05 -13.83 -2.45
C HIS A 144 0.20 -13.26 -1.06
N GLN A 145 -0.31 -13.89 0.00
CA GLN A 145 -0.19 -13.38 1.37
C GLN A 145 1.18 -13.74 1.96
N ASN A 146 1.83 -12.78 2.61
CA ASN A 146 3.18 -12.91 3.15
C ASN A 146 4.22 -13.38 2.11
N TYR A 147 4.04 -12.99 0.83
CA TYR A 147 4.79 -13.55 -0.28
C TYR A 147 6.30 -13.37 -0.10
N TYR A 148 6.74 -12.15 0.24
CA TYR A 148 8.16 -11.85 0.43
C TYR A 148 8.79 -12.64 1.58
N ALA A 149 8.06 -12.81 2.69
CA ALA A 149 8.54 -13.56 3.86
C ALA A 149 8.72 -15.05 3.54
N GLN A 150 7.83 -15.61 2.72
CA GLN A 150 7.90 -17.01 2.29
C GLN A 150 8.89 -17.23 1.15
N ASN A 151 9.17 -16.19 0.34
CA ASN A 151 9.91 -16.30 -0.91
C ASN A 151 11.02 -15.24 -1.06
N PRO A 152 11.90 -15.02 -0.06
CA PRO A 152 12.86 -13.91 -0.07
C PRO A 152 13.90 -14.02 -1.20
N ASN A 153 14.21 -15.25 -1.64
CA ASN A 153 15.21 -15.52 -2.67
C ASN A 153 14.65 -15.54 -4.10
N GLN A 154 13.33 -15.33 -4.27
CA GLN A 154 12.78 -15.22 -5.62
C GLN A 154 13.41 -14.03 -6.36
N PRO A 155 13.70 -14.14 -7.67
CA PRO A 155 14.41 -13.10 -8.41
C PRO A 155 13.78 -11.71 -8.27
N TYR A 156 12.44 -11.63 -8.33
CA TYR A 156 11.72 -10.37 -8.12
C TYR A 156 11.89 -9.83 -6.69
N CYS A 157 11.75 -10.67 -5.67
CA CYS A 157 11.96 -10.29 -4.27
C CYS A 157 13.38 -9.78 -4.01
N ALA A 158 14.39 -10.46 -4.55
CA ALA A 158 15.80 -10.10 -4.37
C ALA A 158 16.16 -8.81 -5.12
N ALA A 159 15.64 -8.61 -6.34
CA ALA A 159 15.98 -7.48 -7.18
C ALA A 159 15.16 -6.21 -6.88
N VAL A 160 13.90 -6.35 -6.49
CA VAL A 160 12.95 -5.22 -6.34
C VAL A 160 12.60 -4.97 -4.88
N ILE A 161 12.12 -6.00 -4.17
CA ILE A 161 11.58 -5.83 -2.81
C ILE A 161 12.71 -5.57 -1.79
N THR A 162 13.78 -6.35 -1.84
CA THR A 162 14.87 -6.29 -0.86
C THR A 162 15.55 -4.91 -0.82
N PRO A 163 15.96 -4.30 -1.95
CA PRO A 163 16.57 -2.97 -1.94
C PRO A 163 15.58 -1.89 -1.48
N LYS A 164 14.32 -2.00 -1.89
CA LYS A 164 13.25 -1.07 -1.52
C LYS A 164 12.98 -1.09 -0.01
N LEU A 165 12.87 -2.28 0.57
CA LEU A 165 12.75 -2.45 2.03
C LEU A 165 13.96 -1.87 2.77
N ALA A 166 15.18 -2.10 2.29
CA ALA A 166 16.38 -1.55 2.92
C ALA A 166 16.39 -0.01 2.89
N ALA A 167 15.95 0.60 1.79
CA ALA A 167 15.84 2.05 1.67
C ALA A 167 14.76 2.62 2.60
N VAL A 168 13.60 1.98 2.66
CA VAL A 168 12.48 2.38 3.53
C VAL A 168 12.89 2.26 5.00
N ARG A 169 13.49 1.15 5.43
CA ARG A 169 13.96 0.94 6.80
C ARG A 169 14.90 2.05 7.29
N LYS A 170 15.76 2.58 6.42
CA LYS A 170 16.65 3.71 6.77
C LYS A 170 15.87 5.00 7.06
N LYS A 171 14.72 5.20 6.40
CA LYS A 171 13.87 6.39 6.56
C LYS A 171 12.92 6.29 7.77
N ILE A 172 12.60 5.08 8.21
CA ILE A 172 11.58 4.83 9.26
C ILE A 172 12.13 4.02 10.45
N SER A 173 13.44 4.03 10.66
CA SER A 173 14.13 3.14 11.61
C SER A 173 13.59 3.19 13.04
N ASP A 174 13.09 4.36 13.45
CA ASP A 174 12.45 4.67 14.72
C ASP A 174 11.02 4.09 14.85
N ARG A 175 10.38 3.73 13.74
CA ARG A 175 9.01 3.18 13.66
C ARG A 175 8.95 1.65 13.49
N LEU A 176 10.09 0.97 13.42
CA LEU A 176 10.16 -0.49 13.22
C LEU A 176 9.81 -1.28 14.50
N LYS A 177 9.28 -2.51 14.32
CA LYS A 177 9.18 -3.51 15.39
C LYS A 177 10.57 -3.79 15.94
N SER A 178 10.70 -3.72 17.26
CA SER A 178 11.93 -4.04 18.01
C SER A 178 12.20 -5.54 18.03
#